data_AF-A0A968U7D8-F1
#
_entry.id   AF-A0A968U7D8-F1
#
_cell.length_a   1.000
_cell.length_b   1.000
_cell.length_c   1.000
_cell.angle_alpha   90.00
_cell.angle_beta   90.00
_cell.angle_gamma   90.00
#
_symmetry.space_group_name_H-M   'P 1'
#
loop_
_entity.id
_entity.type
_entity.pdbx_description
1 polymer ?
#
loop_
_entity_poly.entity_id
_entity_poly.type
_entity_poly.pdbx_seq_one_letter_code
_entity_poly.pdbx_strand_id
1 'polypeptide(L)'
;MFNNRLQSLVSSLLSGRGGSELLYRIIAGYTGGRIGLDHLAFGAGPGSAALLYQHYRPDWAGREAEMMFQLHSTPVQIWAELGSAGVLTSAIAILALLGLFIRLHFCASWQRDRTHQVITYALFGGLLAYGVQAITDYQLDVFAISGSLVITIASLAYIGQVHTKELVTLGDYPQPRRWLAVTVTAFSTAAIVWIVPVDAAWHFSAIGFNSLDDIAYDARNGDLEKAQDGLQKFKRNTRTLPRACELGVLLSISVGLESWQPIKAISRP
;
A
#
# COMPACT_ATOMS: atom_id res chain seq x y z
N MET A 1 12.68 7.27 9.24
CA MET A 1 11.65 7.98 8.46
C MET A 1 10.36 8.00 9.28
N PHE A 2 10.20 8.99 10.14
CA PHE A 2 9.00 9.15 10.96
C PHE A 2 7.98 9.97 10.13
N ASN A 3 6.93 9.27 9.71
CA ASN A 3 5.67 9.67 9.10
C ASN A 3 5.52 11.12 8.53
N ASN A 4 6.02 11.36 7.31
CA ASN A 4 5.70 12.55 6.51
C ASN A 4 4.18 12.71 6.26
N ARG A 5 3.38 11.63 6.35
CA ARG A 5 1.92 11.67 6.15
C ARG A 5 1.16 12.13 7.39
N LEU A 6 1.60 11.74 8.59
CA LEU A 6 1.01 12.27 9.83
C LEU A 6 1.38 13.75 9.99
N GLN A 7 2.60 14.10 9.60
CA GLN A 7 3.03 15.49 9.55
C GLN A 7 2.30 16.28 8.45
N SER A 8 2.01 15.68 7.29
CA SER A 8 1.16 16.31 6.27
C SER A 8 -0.28 16.44 6.72
N LEU A 9 -0.86 15.48 7.45
CA LEU A 9 -2.20 15.56 8.02
C LEU A 9 -2.30 16.70 9.05
N VAL A 10 -1.33 16.80 9.96
CA VAL A 10 -1.27 17.86 10.97
C VAL A 10 -1.02 19.23 10.32
N SER A 11 -0.09 19.32 9.36
CA SER A 11 0.17 20.57 8.65
C SER A 11 -0.97 20.98 7.73
N SER A 12 -1.71 20.02 7.15
CA SER A 12 -2.92 20.23 6.34
C SER A 12 -4.08 20.76 7.17
N LEU A 13 -4.25 20.23 8.37
CA LEU A 13 -5.27 20.68 9.33
C LEU A 13 -4.97 22.12 9.82
N LEU A 14 -3.69 22.42 10.07
CA LEU A 14 -3.23 23.73 10.54
C LEU A 14 -3.18 24.80 9.44
N SER A 15 -2.97 24.41 8.17
CA SER A 15 -2.86 25.35 7.04
C SER A 15 -4.17 25.62 6.31
N GLY A 16 -5.26 24.92 6.64
CA GLY A 16 -6.56 25.07 5.99
C GLY A 16 -6.56 24.70 4.49
N ARG A 17 -5.47 24.10 3.98
CA ARG A 17 -5.26 23.77 2.57
C ARG A 17 -5.40 22.28 2.23
N GLY A 18 -5.61 21.38 3.20
CA GLY A 18 -5.63 19.94 2.97
C GLY A 18 -6.95 19.26 3.33
N GLY A 19 -8.05 19.73 2.74
CA GLY A 19 -9.36 19.07 2.87
C GLY A 19 -9.45 17.72 2.16
N SER A 20 -8.69 17.50 1.08
CA SER A 20 -8.85 16.35 0.20
C SER A 20 -8.42 15.02 0.84
N GLU A 21 -7.26 14.91 1.50
CA GLU A 21 -6.80 13.62 2.07
C GLU A 21 -7.73 13.09 3.18
N LEU A 22 -8.19 13.96 4.07
CA LEU A 22 -9.09 13.57 5.15
C LEU A 22 -10.47 13.24 4.59
N LEU A 23 -10.95 14.03 3.62
CA LEU A 23 -12.22 13.77 2.92
C LEU A 23 -12.17 12.43 2.17
N TYR A 24 -11.06 12.11 1.49
CA TYR A 24 -10.85 10.82 0.84
C TYR A 24 -10.98 9.65 1.81
N ARG A 25 -10.42 9.77 3.02
CA ARG A 25 -10.51 8.74 4.06
C ARG A 25 -11.92 8.60 4.61
N ILE A 26 -12.66 9.71 4.77
CA ILE A 26 -14.06 9.68 5.19
C ILE A 26 -14.92 9.01 4.11
N ILE A 27 -14.75 9.39 2.84
CA ILE A 27 -15.47 8.79 1.70
C ILE A 27 -15.19 7.29 1.65
N ALA A 28 -13.92 6.90 1.73
CA ALA A 28 -13.52 5.50 1.70
C ALA A 28 -14.08 4.71 2.90
N GLY A 29 -14.00 5.26 4.11
CA GLY A 29 -14.58 4.66 5.31
C GLY A 29 -16.10 4.49 5.21
N TYR A 30 -16.81 5.50 4.71
CA TYR A 30 -18.25 5.46 4.49
C TYR A 30 -18.64 4.40 3.45
N THR A 31 -17.96 4.41 2.30
CA THR A 31 -18.20 3.47 1.19
C THR A 31 -17.96 2.04 1.64
N GLY A 32 -16.85 1.76 2.33
CA GLY A 32 -16.54 0.43 2.85
C GLY A 32 -17.44 -0.02 3.97
N GLY A 33 -17.84 0.91 4.84
CA GLY A 33 -18.87 0.66 5.85
C GLY A 33 -20.16 0.17 5.20
N ARG A 34 -20.64 0.85 4.15
CA ARG A 34 -21.84 0.47 3.40
C ARG A 34 -21.71 -0.89 2.71
N ILE A 35 -20.59 -1.14 2.02
CA ILE A 35 -20.33 -2.43 1.37
C ILE A 35 -20.41 -3.59 2.37
N GLY A 36 -19.73 -3.45 3.53
CA GLY A 36 -19.72 -4.50 4.55
C GLY A 36 -21.05 -4.62 5.30
N LEU A 37 -21.82 -3.53 5.45
CA LEU A 37 -23.18 -3.59 6.01
C LEU A 37 -24.15 -4.37 5.12
N ASP A 38 -23.98 -4.28 3.79
CA ASP A 38 -24.77 -5.06 2.84
C ASP A 38 -24.33 -6.53 2.78
N HIS A 39 -23.10 -6.84 3.20
CA HIS A 39 -22.50 -8.17 3.16
C HIS A 39 -21.93 -8.61 4.52
N LEU A 40 -22.77 -8.62 5.56
CA LEU A 40 -22.33 -8.77 6.96
C LEU A 40 -21.49 -10.02 7.27
N ALA A 41 -21.87 -11.19 6.74
CA ALA A 41 -21.26 -12.46 7.17
C ALA A 41 -19.89 -12.68 6.53
N PHE A 42 -19.82 -12.65 5.20
CA PHE A 42 -18.65 -13.04 4.41
C PHE A 42 -18.08 -11.90 3.56
N GLY A 43 -18.63 -10.69 3.69
CA GLY A 43 -18.27 -9.57 2.85
C GLY A 43 -18.65 -9.78 1.39
N ALA A 44 -18.28 -8.82 0.55
CA ALA A 44 -18.57 -8.87 -0.88
C ALA A 44 -17.61 -9.78 -1.68
N GLY A 45 -16.64 -10.40 -1.01
CA GLY A 45 -15.62 -11.27 -1.60
C GLY A 45 -14.27 -10.56 -1.78
N PRO A 46 -13.15 -11.31 -1.75
CA PRO A 46 -11.82 -10.73 -1.90
C PRO A 46 -11.64 -10.07 -3.27
N GLY A 47 -11.10 -8.85 -3.28
CA GLY A 47 -10.91 -8.04 -4.50
C GLY A 47 -12.18 -7.41 -5.08
N SER A 48 -13.35 -7.62 -4.48
CA SER A 48 -14.63 -7.04 -4.96
C SER A 48 -14.73 -5.53 -4.70
N ALA A 49 -13.98 -5.03 -3.72
CA ALA A 49 -14.02 -3.66 -3.25
C ALA A 49 -13.85 -2.63 -4.37
N ALA A 50 -12.90 -2.83 -5.29
CA ALA A 50 -12.63 -1.90 -6.38
C ALA A 50 -13.77 -1.84 -7.40
N LEU A 51 -14.46 -2.96 -7.62
CA LEU A 51 -15.61 -3.04 -8.53
C LEU A 51 -16.86 -2.40 -7.89
N LEU A 52 -17.07 -2.64 -6.59
CA LEU A 52 -18.23 -2.14 -5.86
C LEU A 52 -18.09 -0.69 -5.43
N TYR A 53 -16.88 -0.15 -5.37
CA TYR A 53 -16.63 1.23 -4.97
C TYR A 53 -17.51 2.21 -5.76
N GLN A 54 -17.61 2.05 -7.08
CA GLN A 54 -18.39 2.93 -7.94
C GLN A 54 -19.90 2.84 -7.70
N HIS A 55 -20.39 1.69 -7.23
CA HIS A 55 -21.80 1.50 -6.90
C HIS A 55 -22.16 2.12 -5.54
N TYR A 56 -21.24 2.05 -4.57
CA TYR A 56 -21.47 2.48 -3.20
C TYR A 56 -20.99 3.90 -2.89
N ARG A 57 -20.36 4.57 -3.86
CA ARG A 57 -19.82 5.93 -3.68
C ARG A 57 -20.94 6.90 -3.27
N PRO A 58 -20.69 7.80 -2.31
CA PRO A 58 -21.68 8.78 -1.90
C PRO A 58 -21.85 9.88 -2.95
N ASP A 59 -23.11 10.28 -3.19
CA ASP A 59 -23.45 11.37 -4.14
C ASP A 59 -22.83 12.72 -3.74
N TRP A 60 -22.58 12.92 -2.44
CA TRP A 60 -21.99 14.16 -1.91
C TRP A 60 -20.49 14.29 -2.17
N ALA A 61 -19.79 13.22 -2.54
CA ALA A 61 -18.34 13.23 -2.72
C ALA A 61 -17.88 13.73 -4.10
N GLY A 62 -18.81 13.89 -5.05
CA GLY A 62 -18.54 14.46 -6.37
C GLY A 62 -17.36 13.81 -7.10
N ARG A 63 -16.57 14.65 -7.79
CA ARG A 63 -15.46 14.24 -8.67
C ARG A 63 -14.27 13.62 -7.92
N GLU A 64 -14.15 13.86 -6.61
CA GLU A 64 -13.08 13.31 -5.78
C GLU A 64 -13.25 11.79 -5.58
N ALA A 65 -14.47 11.31 -5.42
CA ALA A 65 -14.76 9.86 -5.34
C ALA A 65 -14.62 9.14 -6.69
N GLU A 66 -14.82 9.83 -7.81
CA GLU A 66 -14.74 9.20 -9.15
C GLU A 66 -13.32 8.75 -9.50
N MET A 67 -12.29 9.41 -8.95
CA MET A 67 -10.89 9.04 -9.17
C MET A 67 -10.40 7.95 -8.20
N MET A 68 -11.21 7.57 -7.21
CA MET A 68 -10.84 6.57 -6.22
C MET A 68 -11.44 5.21 -6.58
N PHE A 69 -10.61 4.17 -6.54
CA PHE A 69 -11.01 2.77 -6.72
C PHE A 69 -10.58 1.88 -5.55
N GLN A 70 -10.09 2.47 -4.45
CA GLN A 70 -9.56 1.74 -3.29
C GLN A 70 -10.05 2.39 -1.98
N LEU A 71 -10.27 1.56 -0.95
CA LEU A 71 -10.72 2.02 0.36
C LEU A 71 -9.57 2.52 1.27
N HIS A 72 -8.32 2.32 0.86
CA HIS A 72 -7.12 2.84 1.53
C HIS A 72 -7.09 2.66 3.07
N SER A 73 -7.68 1.59 3.58
CA SER A 73 -7.62 1.25 5.00
C SER A 73 -7.83 -0.25 5.17
N THR A 74 -6.86 -0.94 5.76
CA THR A 74 -6.93 -2.39 5.98
C THR A 74 -8.16 -2.84 6.79
N PRO A 75 -8.54 -2.20 7.91
CA PRO A 75 -9.74 -2.62 8.64
C PRO A 75 -11.02 -2.43 7.83
N VAL A 76 -11.12 -1.32 7.08
CA VAL A 76 -12.28 -1.05 6.21
C VAL A 76 -12.32 -2.04 5.04
N GLN A 77 -11.18 -2.38 4.45
CA GLN A 77 -11.08 -3.37 3.39
C GLN A 77 -11.49 -4.77 3.86
N ILE A 78 -10.96 -5.21 5.01
CA ILE A 78 -11.31 -6.51 5.60
C ILE A 78 -12.81 -6.57 5.88
N TRP A 79 -13.39 -5.50 6.43
CA TRP A 79 -14.82 -5.41 6.66
C TRP A 79 -15.64 -5.48 5.35
N ALA A 80 -15.25 -4.72 4.33
CA ALA A 80 -15.98 -4.68 3.06
C ALA A 80 -15.89 -6.01 2.29
N GLU A 81 -14.72 -6.64 2.23
CA GLU A 81 -14.47 -7.83 1.40
C GLU A 81 -14.77 -9.14 2.12
N LEU A 82 -14.53 -9.22 3.42
CA LEU A 82 -14.63 -10.45 4.21
C LEU A 82 -15.68 -10.38 5.33
N GLY A 83 -16.29 -9.21 5.55
CA GLY A 83 -17.35 -9.02 6.55
C GLY A 83 -16.90 -9.31 7.98
N SER A 84 -17.85 -9.71 8.82
CA SER A 84 -17.63 -10.10 10.21
C SER A 84 -16.72 -11.32 10.35
N ALA A 85 -16.77 -12.28 9.40
CA ALA A 85 -15.88 -13.43 9.40
C ALA A 85 -14.41 -13.00 9.25
N GLY A 86 -14.13 -12.06 8.34
CA GLY A 86 -12.81 -11.48 8.18
C GLY A 86 -12.32 -10.76 9.44
N VAL A 87 -13.16 -9.85 9.97
CA VAL A 87 -12.84 -9.09 11.19
C VAL A 87 -12.57 -10.03 12.37
N LEU A 88 -13.40 -11.06 12.56
CA LEU A 88 -13.22 -12.05 13.62
C LEU A 88 -11.94 -12.84 13.43
N THR A 89 -11.65 -13.30 12.21
CA THR A 89 -10.42 -14.05 11.91
C THR A 89 -9.18 -13.20 12.17
N SER A 90 -9.18 -11.93 11.77
CA SER A 90 -8.10 -11.00 12.04
C SER A 90 -7.93 -10.73 13.55
N ALA A 91 -9.03 -10.56 14.28
CA ALA A 91 -8.99 -10.39 15.73
C ALA A 91 -8.40 -11.61 16.44
N ILE A 92 -8.83 -12.83 16.06
CA ILE A 92 -8.27 -14.08 16.58
C ILE A 92 -6.77 -14.18 16.28
N ALA A 93 -6.34 -13.84 15.06
CA ALA A 93 -4.93 -13.87 14.69
C ALA A 93 -4.09 -12.88 15.52
N ILE A 94 -4.59 -11.66 15.75
CA ILE A 94 -3.91 -10.66 16.60
C ILE A 94 -3.81 -11.16 18.04
N LEU A 95 -4.89 -11.70 18.60
CA LEU A 95 -4.91 -12.26 19.95
C LEU A 95 -3.98 -13.46 20.09
N ALA A 96 -3.92 -14.34 19.08
CA ALA A 96 -3.01 -15.47 19.05
C ALA A 96 -1.54 -15.03 19.02
N LEU A 97 -1.21 -14.01 18.23
CA LEU A 97 0.14 -13.42 18.18
C LEU A 97 0.51 -12.76 19.52
N LEU A 98 -0.42 -12.03 20.14
CA LEU A 98 -0.20 -11.42 21.46
C LEU A 98 -0.02 -12.49 22.55
N GLY A 99 -0.86 -13.52 22.53
CA GLY A 99 -0.75 -14.67 23.44
C GLY A 99 0.59 -15.40 23.27
N LEU A 100 1.04 -15.59 22.03
CA LEU A 100 2.35 -16.15 21.72
C LEU A 100 3.49 -15.28 22.27
N PHE A 101 3.42 -13.96 22.09
CA PHE A 101 4.41 -13.03 22.62
C PHE A 101 4.52 -13.11 24.14
N ILE A 102 3.39 -13.02 24.83
CA ILE A 102 3.31 -13.10 26.29
C ILE A 102 3.90 -14.44 26.75
N ARG A 103 3.49 -15.54 26.12
CA ARG A 103 3.96 -16.88 26.47
C ARG A 103 5.47 -17.06 26.27
N LEU A 104 6.01 -16.56 25.16
CA LEU A 104 7.45 -16.56 24.92
C LEU A 104 8.20 -15.73 25.97
N HIS A 105 7.66 -14.55 26.30
CA HIS A 105 8.27 -13.64 27.28
C HIS A 105 8.40 -14.27 28.67
N PHE A 106 7.44 -15.10 29.08
CA PHE A 106 7.47 -15.85 30.34
C PHE A 106 8.18 -17.20 30.25
N CYS A 107 8.65 -17.63 29.07
CA CYS A 107 9.34 -18.90 28.91
C CYS A 107 10.81 -18.80 29.33
N ALA A 108 11.20 -19.57 30.35
CA ALA A 108 12.57 -19.59 30.86
C ALA A 108 13.61 -20.03 29.80
N SER A 109 13.22 -20.88 28.83
CA SER A 109 14.12 -21.31 27.76
C SER A 109 14.43 -20.17 26.79
N TRP A 110 13.42 -19.36 26.44
CA TRP A 110 13.56 -18.18 25.58
C TRP A 110 14.32 -17.06 26.32
N GLN A 111 14.09 -16.87 27.62
CA GLN A 111 14.80 -15.88 28.44
C GLN A 111 16.33 -16.13 28.52
N ARG A 112 16.79 -17.36 28.28
CA ARG A 112 18.23 -17.68 28.23
C ARG A 112 18.87 -17.45 26.86
N ASP A 113 18.07 -17.42 25.79
CA ASP A 113 18.55 -17.24 24.42
C ASP A 113 18.43 -15.79 23.96
N ARG A 114 19.54 -15.03 24.05
CA ARG A 114 19.58 -13.63 23.64
C ARG A 114 19.33 -13.42 22.15
N THR A 115 19.75 -14.35 21.30
CA THR A 115 19.61 -14.21 19.85
C THR A 115 18.14 -14.29 19.46
N HIS A 116 17.42 -15.30 19.97
CA HIS A 116 15.99 -15.42 19.72
C HIS A 116 15.19 -14.27 20.34
N GLN A 117 15.61 -13.70 21.49
CA GLN A 117 14.97 -12.51 22.04
C GLN A 117 15.03 -11.31 21.08
N VAL A 118 16.22 -10.97 20.59
CA VAL A 118 16.41 -9.81 19.71
C VAL A 118 15.59 -9.99 18.42
N ILE A 119 15.62 -11.20 17.84
CA ILE A 119 14.82 -11.51 16.65
C ILE A 119 13.32 -11.40 16.95
N THR A 120 12.83 -11.99 18.04
CA THR A 120 11.41 -11.92 18.43
C THR A 120 10.96 -10.47 18.60
N TYR A 121 11.72 -9.63 19.32
CA TYR A 121 11.36 -8.22 19.48
C TYR A 121 11.41 -7.44 18.17
N ALA A 122 12.39 -7.71 17.31
CA ALA A 122 12.46 -7.09 15.99
C ALA A 122 11.25 -7.45 15.12
N LEU A 123 10.85 -8.72 15.11
CA LEU A 123 9.69 -9.20 14.35
C LEU A 123 8.37 -8.64 14.89
N PHE A 124 8.15 -8.66 16.22
CA PHE A 124 6.95 -8.04 16.82
C PHE A 124 6.94 -6.52 16.66
N GLY A 125 8.09 -5.86 16.79
CA GLY A 125 8.22 -4.42 16.52
C GLY A 125 7.87 -4.08 15.08
N GLY A 126 8.33 -4.88 14.11
CA GLY A 126 7.97 -4.77 12.70
C GLY A 126 6.47 -4.96 12.46
N LEU A 127 5.86 -5.99 13.07
CA LEU A 127 4.41 -6.22 12.98
C LEU A 127 3.59 -5.07 13.60
N LEU A 128 4.04 -4.51 14.73
CA LEU A 128 3.39 -3.38 15.36
C LEU A 128 3.48 -2.13 14.48
N ALA A 129 4.66 -1.84 13.93
CA ALA A 129 4.85 -0.73 12.99
C ALA A 129 3.96 -0.89 11.75
N TYR A 130 3.89 -2.09 11.19
CA TYR A 130 2.97 -2.41 10.09
C TYR A 130 1.51 -2.23 10.51
N GLY A 131 1.12 -2.73 11.68
CA GLY A 131 -0.24 -2.61 12.20
C GLY A 131 -0.70 -1.15 12.32
N VAL A 132 0.17 -0.27 12.81
CA VAL A 132 -0.11 1.18 12.87
C VAL A 132 -0.30 1.77 11.46
N GLN A 133 0.55 1.39 10.50
CA GLN A 133 0.42 1.84 9.12
C GLN A 133 -0.88 1.32 8.47
N ALA A 134 -1.21 0.05 8.70
CA ALA A 134 -2.34 -0.66 8.10
C ALA A 134 -3.71 -0.11 8.52
N ILE A 135 -3.81 0.58 9.66
CA ILE A 135 -5.04 1.29 10.06
C ILE A 135 -5.41 2.34 8.99
N THR A 136 -4.40 2.99 8.42
CA THR A 136 -4.56 4.14 7.53
C THR A 136 -4.27 3.84 6.06
N ASP A 137 -3.81 2.63 5.74
CA ASP A 137 -3.50 2.26 4.37
C ASP A 137 -3.80 0.78 4.16
N TYR A 138 -4.19 0.42 2.95
CA TYR A 138 -4.33 -0.98 2.56
C TYR A 138 -3.12 -1.35 1.72
N GLN A 139 -2.35 -2.33 2.19
CA GLN A 139 -1.07 -2.72 1.58
C GLN A 139 -0.95 -4.23 1.36
N LEU A 140 -2.02 -4.99 1.62
CA LEU A 140 -2.03 -6.45 1.43
C LEU A 140 -2.16 -6.85 -0.05
N ASP A 141 -2.53 -5.91 -0.93
CA ASP A 141 -2.46 -6.04 -2.39
C ASP A 141 -1.02 -6.02 -2.92
N VAL A 142 -0.07 -5.48 -2.15
CA VAL A 142 1.36 -5.50 -2.50
C VAL A 142 1.96 -6.86 -2.12
N PHE A 143 2.22 -7.71 -3.12
CA PHE A 143 2.79 -9.05 -2.93
C PHE A 143 4.05 -9.09 -2.05
N ALA A 144 4.91 -8.08 -2.13
CA ALA A 144 6.11 -8.02 -1.31
C ALA A 144 5.79 -7.84 0.18
N ILE A 145 4.81 -6.99 0.51
CA ILE A 145 4.40 -6.72 1.88
C ILE A 145 3.68 -7.94 2.44
N SER A 146 2.70 -8.48 1.73
CA SER A 146 1.98 -9.69 2.15
C SER A 146 2.91 -10.89 2.30
N GLY A 147 3.85 -11.11 1.38
CA GLY A 147 4.86 -12.15 1.49
C GLY A 147 5.78 -11.98 2.71
N SER A 148 6.23 -10.75 2.98
CA SER A 148 7.07 -10.46 4.16
C SER A 148 6.34 -10.70 5.49
N LEU A 149 5.04 -10.42 5.55
CA LEU A 149 4.19 -10.70 6.72
C LEU A 149 4.07 -12.20 6.96
N VAL A 150 3.84 -12.99 5.90
CA VAL A 150 3.78 -14.46 6.01
C VAL A 150 5.10 -15.02 6.55
N ILE A 151 6.25 -14.57 6.03
CA ILE A 151 7.57 -14.99 6.52
C ILE A 151 7.77 -14.59 7.99
N THR A 152 7.36 -13.38 8.35
CA THR A 152 7.46 -12.87 9.74
C THR A 152 6.63 -13.71 10.70
N ILE A 153 5.37 -13.99 10.36
CA ILE A 153 4.47 -14.82 11.17
C ILE A 153 4.98 -16.26 11.25
N ALA A 154 5.46 -16.83 10.14
CA ALA A 154 6.04 -18.17 10.12
C ALA A 154 7.30 -18.27 11.00
N SER A 155 8.15 -17.24 10.99
CA SER A 155 9.34 -17.16 11.83
C SER A 155 8.98 -17.06 13.31
N LEU A 156 7.98 -16.25 13.67
CA LEU A 156 7.45 -16.17 15.03
C LEU A 156 6.85 -17.51 15.49
N ALA A 157 6.06 -18.16 14.64
CA ALA A 157 5.49 -19.47 14.92
C ALA A 157 6.60 -20.51 15.16
N TYR A 158 7.67 -20.51 14.36
CA TYR A 158 8.82 -21.39 14.54
C TYR A 158 9.54 -21.15 15.89
N ILE A 159 9.83 -19.89 16.24
CA ILE A 159 10.43 -19.57 17.55
C ILE A 159 9.51 -20.01 18.69
N GLY A 160 8.20 -19.79 18.52
CA GLY A 160 7.15 -20.29 19.41
C GLY A 160 7.27 -21.78 19.66
N GLN A 161 7.33 -22.58 18.59
CA GLN A 161 7.45 -24.03 18.65
C GLN A 161 8.71 -24.48 19.39
N VAL A 162 9.87 -23.89 19.06
CA VAL A 162 11.16 -24.26 19.64
C VAL A 162 11.18 -24.08 21.16
N HIS A 163 10.61 -22.98 21.67
CA HIS A 163 10.68 -22.65 23.10
C HIS A 163 9.51 -23.17 23.92
N THR A 164 8.34 -23.31 23.30
CA THR A 164 7.10 -23.67 24.00
C THR A 164 6.85 -25.17 24.02
N LYS A 165 7.51 -25.93 23.13
CA LYS A 165 7.40 -27.40 23.01
C LYS A 165 5.99 -27.95 22.74
N GLU A 166 5.02 -27.08 22.48
CA GLU A 166 3.70 -27.49 21.98
C GLU A 166 3.74 -27.55 20.46
N LEU A 167 3.97 -28.75 19.92
CA LEU A 167 3.73 -29.01 18.52
C LEU A 167 2.26 -29.39 18.33
N VAL A 168 1.53 -28.60 17.54
CA VAL A 168 0.54 -29.18 16.63
C VAL A 168 1.34 -29.66 15.42
N THR A 169 1.79 -30.92 15.45
CA THR A 169 2.45 -31.56 14.31
C THR A 169 1.43 -31.76 13.19
N LEU A 170 1.26 -30.77 12.32
CA LEU A 170 0.76 -31.00 10.96
C LEU A 170 1.86 -31.73 10.18
N GLY A 171 2.07 -33.03 10.48
CA GLY A 171 2.96 -33.97 9.77
C GLY A 171 4.37 -33.45 9.45
N ASP A 172 5.40 -33.95 10.14
CA ASP A 172 6.80 -33.65 9.83
C ASP A 172 7.21 -34.20 8.45
N TYR A 173 6.89 -33.46 7.39
CA TYR A 173 7.36 -33.71 6.04
C TYR A 173 8.44 -32.68 5.70
N PRO A 174 9.74 -33.01 5.82
CA PRO A 174 10.84 -32.05 5.69
C PRO A 174 11.01 -31.50 4.26
N GLN A 175 10.55 -32.24 3.25
CA GLN A 175 10.67 -31.85 1.84
C GLN A 175 9.74 -30.68 1.46
N PRO A 176 8.40 -30.75 1.62
CA PRO A 176 7.51 -29.67 1.22
C PRO A 176 7.84 -28.35 1.93
N ARG A 177 8.26 -28.38 3.19
CA ARG A 177 8.68 -27.19 3.94
C ARG A 177 9.90 -26.50 3.31
N ARG A 178 10.91 -27.27 2.88
CA ARG A 178 12.10 -26.74 2.22
C ARG A 178 11.79 -26.20 0.83
N TRP A 179 10.96 -26.90 0.06
CA TRP A 179 10.50 -26.43 -1.25
C TRP A 179 9.73 -25.13 -1.12
N LEU A 180 8.76 -25.05 -0.20
CA LEU A 180 7.95 -23.86 0.02
C LEU A 180 8.81 -22.67 0.47
N ALA A 181 9.76 -22.89 1.38
CA ALA A 181 10.70 -21.84 1.79
C ALA A 181 11.55 -21.33 0.62
N VAL A 182 12.14 -22.24 -0.18
CA VAL A 182 12.98 -21.86 -1.33
C VAL A 182 12.14 -21.14 -2.40
N THR A 183 10.95 -21.64 -2.72
CA THR A 183 10.06 -21.02 -3.71
C THR A 183 9.62 -19.63 -3.26
N VAL A 184 9.22 -19.47 -1.99
CA VAL A 184 8.84 -18.16 -1.45
C VAL A 184 10.02 -17.21 -1.46
N THR A 185 11.21 -17.62 -1.01
CA THR A 185 12.41 -16.77 -1.03
C THR A 185 12.78 -16.36 -2.45
N ALA A 186 12.84 -17.31 -3.39
CA ALA A 186 13.18 -17.02 -4.78
C ALA A 186 12.16 -16.07 -5.43
N PHE A 187 10.87 -16.30 -5.19
CA PHE A 187 9.81 -15.44 -5.71
C PHE A 187 9.86 -14.03 -5.10
N SER A 188 10.06 -13.91 -3.78
CA SER A 188 10.23 -12.62 -3.11
C SER A 188 11.46 -11.86 -3.63
N THR A 189 12.59 -12.53 -3.82
CA THR A 189 13.79 -11.90 -4.39
C THR A 189 13.54 -11.44 -5.82
N ALA A 190 12.89 -12.27 -6.66
CA ALA A 190 12.53 -11.89 -8.02
C ALA A 190 11.57 -10.68 -8.04
N ALA A 191 10.57 -10.66 -7.17
CA ALA A 191 9.65 -9.54 -7.03
C ALA A 191 10.35 -8.24 -6.59
N ILE A 192 11.30 -8.32 -5.64
CA ILE A 192 12.11 -7.16 -5.22
C ILE A 192 12.97 -6.65 -6.38
N VAL A 193 13.65 -7.55 -7.10
CA VAL A 193 14.46 -7.18 -8.27
C VAL A 193 13.61 -6.52 -9.36
N TRP A 194 12.37 -7.00 -9.54
CA TRP A 194 11.42 -6.47 -10.50
C TRP A 194 10.81 -5.12 -10.11
N ILE A 195 10.52 -4.90 -8.82
CA ILE A 195 9.78 -3.70 -8.39
C ILE A 195 10.64 -2.44 -8.44
N VAL A 196 11.95 -2.56 -8.23
CA VAL A 196 12.89 -1.43 -8.24
C VAL A 196 12.87 -0.61 -9.54
N PRO A 197 12.99 -1.19 -10.75
CA PRO A 197 12.93 -0.41 -11.98
C PRO A 197 11.54 0.20 -12.22
N VAL A 198 10.48 -0.48 -11.80
CA VAL A 198 9.10 -0.01 -11.95
C VAL A 198 8.85 1.20 -11.05
N ASP A 199 9.26 1.13 -9.78
CA ASP A 199 9.16 2.24 -8.82
C ASP A 199 10.01 3.43 -9.28
N ALA A 200 11.23 3.19 -9.77
CA ALA A 200 12.07 4.23 -10.34
C ALA A 200 11.37 4.92 -11.53
N ALA A 201 10.78 4.15 -12.45
CA ALA A 201 10.06 4.71 -13.59
C ALA A 201 8.85 5.56 -13.17
N TRP A 202 8.08 5.10 -12.17
CA TRP A 202 6.98 5.89 -11.61
C TRP A 202 7.47 7.17 -10.94
N HIS A 203 8.53 7.10 -10.14
CA HIS A 203 9.12 8.25 -9.47
C HIS A 203 9.58 9.32 -10.48
N PHE A 204 10.29 8.91 -11.54
CA PHE A 204 10.72 9.84 -12.60
C PHE A 204 9.54 10.43 -13.37
N SER A 205 8.50 9.63 -13.62
CA SER A 205 7.28 10.12 -14.28
C SER A 205 6.56 11.17 -13.44
N ALA A 206 6.43 10.94 -12.12
CA ALA A 206 5.79 11.88 -11.21
C ALA A 206 6.54 13.23 -11.13
N ILE A 207 7.88 13.19 -11.06
CA ILE A 207 8.71 14.41 -11.12
C ILE A 207 8.47 15.15 -12.44
N GLY A 208 8.35 14.41 -13.55
CA GLY A 208 8.08 14.98 -14.85
C GLY A 208 6.73 15.67 -14.95
N PHE A 209 5.66 15.03 -14.46
CA PHE A 209 4.32 15.62 -14.45
C PHE A 209 4.23 16.86 -13.56
N ASN A 210 4.83 16.83 -12.36
CA ASN A 210 4.86 18.00 -11.49
C ASN A 210 5.58 19.19 -12.14
N SER A 211 6.69 18.93 -12.83
CA SER A 211 7.42 19.97 -13.57
C SER A 211 6.58 20.59 -14.69
N LEU A 212 5.76 19.77 -15.38
CA LEU A 212 4.86 20.26 -16.42
C LEU A 212 3.68 21.07 -15.84
N ASP A 213 3.16 20.68 -14.68
CA ASP A 213 2.08 21.41 -14.01
C ASP A 213 2.56 22.78 -13.52
N ASP A 214 3.77 22.86 -12.95
CA ASP A 214 4.41 24.12 -12.57
C ASP A 214 4.58 25.05 -13.78
N ILE A 215 5.08 24.53 -14.91
CA ILE A 215 5.20 25.30 -16.18
C ILE A 215 3.83 25.79 -16.66
N ALA A 216 2.80 24.93 -16.59
CA ALA A 216 1.45 25.29 -17.00
C ALA A 216 0.79 26.31 -16.06
N TYR A 217 1.15 26.30 -14.78
CA TYR A 217 0.72 27.30 -13.80
C TYR A 217 1.35 28.66 -14.08
N ASP A 218 2.67 28.72 -14.26
CA ASP A 218 3.40 29.95 -14.57
C ASP A 218 2.91 30.61 -15.88
N ALA A 219 2.68 29.79 -16.92
CA ALA A 219 2.13 30.26 -18.18
C ALA A 219 0.70 30.85 -18.03
N ARG A 220 -0.15 30.22 -17.19
CA ARG A 220 -1.51 30.71 -16.92
C ARG A 220 -1.52 32.01 -16.12
N ASN A 221 -0.52 32.24 -15.29
CA ASN A 221 -0.37 33.48 -14.50
C ASN A 221 0.35 34.60 -15.26
N GLY A 222 0.71 34.38 -16.52
CA GLY A 222 1.36 35.39 -17.37
C GLY A 222 2.87 35.49 -17.23
N ASP A 223 3.51 34.61 -16.44
CA ASP A 223 4.97 34.56 -16.28
C ASP A 223 5.61 33.68 -17.37
N LEU A 224 5.51 34.17 -18.62
CA LEU A 224 5.93 33.41 -19.81
C LEU A 224 7.43 33.13 -19.85
N GLU A 225 8.26 34.00 -19.25
CA GLU A 225 9.71 33.82 -19.21
C GLU A 225 10.09 32.63 -18.32
N LYS A 226 9.51 32.54 -17.12
CA LYS A 226 9.72 31.38 -16.23
C LYS A 226 9.19 30.09 -16.83
N ALA A 227 8.02 30.13 -17.46
CA ALA A 227 7.46 28.96 -18.13
C ALA A 227 8.38 28.45 -19.27
N GLN A 228 8.98 29.37 -20.05
CA GLN A 228 9.93 29.01 -21.09
C GLN A 228 11.22 28.42 -20.54
N ASP A 229 11.80 29.01 -19.48
CA ASP A 229 13.00 28.46 -18.83
C ASP A 229 12.74 27.07 -18.24
N GLY A 230 11.61 26.90 -17.53
CA GLY A 230 11.17 25.61 -17.00
C GLY A 230 11.04 24.55 -18.09
N LEU A 231 10.45 24.88 -19.24
CA LEU A 231 10.32 23.98 -20.38
C LEU A 231 11.68 23.60 -20.98
N GLN A 232 12.62 24.55 -21.09
CA GLN A 232 13.97 24.25 -21.55
C GLN A 232 14.73 23.34 -20.59
N LYS A 233 14.60 23.59 -19.28
CA LYS A 233 15.19 22.75 -18.22
C LYS A 233 14.62 21.33 -18.26
N PHE A 234 13.31 21.18 -18.41
CA PHE A 234 12.65 19.89 -18.57
C PHE A 234 13.15 19.12 -19.82
N LYS A 235 13.23 19.80 -20.98
CA LYS A 235 13.78 19.22 -22.22
C LYS A 235 15.25 18.80 -22.08
N ARG A 236 16.04 19.53 -21.30
CA ARG A 236 17.45 19.19 -21.03
C ARG A 236 17.55 17.94 -20.16
N ASN A 237 16.80 17.89 -19.07
CA ASN A 237 16.82 16.78 -18.11
C ASN A 237 16.33 15.46 -18.74
N THR A 238 15.33 15.53 -19.62
CA THR A 238 14.82 14.35 -20.33
C THR A 238 15.83 13.77 -21.32
N ARG A 239 16.68 14.59 -21.94
CA ARG A 239 17.76 14.14 -22.84
C ARG A 239 18.94 13.48 -22.11
N THR A 240 19.11 13.77 -20.82
CA THR A 240 20.21 13.23 -20.00
C THR A 240 19.84 11.95 -19.25
N LEU A 241 18.60 11.46 -19.38
CA LEU A 241 18.18 10.22 -18.72
C LEU A 241 18.94 9.01 -19.33
N PRO A 242 19.51 8.11 -18.50
CA PRO A 242 20.21 6.92 -18.98
C PRO A 242 19.28 6.04 -19.83
N ARG A 243 19.77 5.48 -20.95
CA ARG A 243 19.02 4.59 -21.86
C ARG A 243 18.32 3.40 -21.17
N ALA A 244 18.75 3.00 -19.98
CA ALA A 244 18.08 1.98 -19.18
C ALA A 244 16.65 2.38 -18.72
N CYS A 245 16.34 3.68 -18.64
CA CYS A 245 14.99 4.19 -18.36
C CYS A 245 14.11 4.33 -19.61
N GLU A 246 14.65 4.35 -20.83
CA GLU A 246 13.86 4.57 -22.05
C GLU A 246 12.80 3.48 -22.26
N LEU A 247 13.10 2.22 -21.93
CA LEU A 247 12.11 1.13 -22.07
C LEU A 247 10.94 1.22 -21.09
N GLY A 248 11.16 1.68 -19.86
CA GLY A 248 10.10 1.80 -18.85
C GLY A 248 9.26 3.07 -19.02
N VAL A 249 9.89 4.18 -19.41
CA VAL A 249 9.22 5.48 -19.57
C VAL A 249 8.41 5.57 -20.86
N LEU A 250 8.90 5.00 -21.97
CA LEU A 250 8.15 5.00 -23.25
C LEU A 250 6.84 4.22 -23.16
N LEU A 251 6.79 3.12 -22.40
CA LEU A 251 5.57 2.34 -22.18
C LEU A 251 4.51 3.11 -21.37
N SER A 252 4.91 3.84 -20.32
CA SER A 252 3.98 4.66 -19.51
C SER A 252 3.49 5.93 -20.22
N ILE A 253 4.34 6.58 -21.03
CA ILE A 253 3.96 7.79 -21.78
C ILE A 253 3.00 7.46 -22.92
N SER A 254 3.17 6.31 -23.59
CA SER A 254 2.31 5.93 -24.70
C SER A 254 0.87 5.66 -24.26
N VAL A 255 0.67 5.11 -23.06
CA VAL A 255 -0.67 4.90 -22.46
C VAL A 255 -1.32 6.22 -22.00
N GLY A 256 -0.53 7.18 -21.51
CA GLY A 256 -1.05 8.50 -21.08
C GLY A 256 -1.53 9.38 -22.24
N LEU A 257 -0.85 9.35 -23.39
CA LEU A 257 -1.14 10.21 -24.54
C LEU A 257 -2.41 9.83 -25.31
N GLU A 258 -2.85 8.57 -25.29
CA GLU A 258 -4.10 8.17 -25.94
C GLU A 258 -5.36 8.77 -25.29
N SER A 259 -5.27 9.22 -24.03
CA SER A 259 -6.36 9.89 -23.31
C SER A 259 -6.50 11.39 -23.60
N TRP A 260 -5.54 11.98 -24.34
CA TRP A 260 -5.55 13.40 -24.75
C TRP A 260 -6.00 13.54 -26.21
N GLN A 261 -7.29 13.35 -26.46
CA GLN A 261 -7.92 13.84 -27.69
C GLN A 261 -8.23 15.34 -27.53
N PRO A 262 -7.73 16.24 -28.40
CA PRO A 262 -8.04 17.66 -28.31
C PRO A 262 -9.51 17.91 -28.62
N ILE A 263 -10.18 18.62 -27.70
CA ILE A 263 -11.52 19.20 -27.89
C ILE A 263 -11.49 20.00 -29.20
N LYS A 264 -12.15 19.49 -30.24
CA LYS A 264 -12.40 20.24 -31.48
C LYS A 264 -13.24 21.47 -31.12
N ALA A 265 -12.69 22.64 -31.43
CA ALA A 265 -13.33 23.92 -31.30
C ALA A 265 -14.70 23.92 -32.00
N ILE A 266 -15.75 24.19 -31.23
CA ILE A 266 -17.06 24.60 -31.74
C ILE A 266 -16.89 26.04 -32.23
N SER A 267 -16.63 26.20 -33.52
CA SER A 267 -16.86 27.46 -34.23
C SER A 267 -18.33 27.52 -34.62
N ARG A 268 -19.02 28.52 -34.07
CA ARG A 268 -20.38 28.97 -34.39
C ARG A 268 -20.58 29.30 -35.88
N PRO A 269 -21.83 29.42 -36.33
CA PRO A 269 -22.53 30.71 -36.23
C PRO A 269 -23.64 30.75 -35.17
#